data_AF-A0A5T1THQ7-F1
#
_entry.id   AF-A0A5T1THQ7-F1
#
_cell.length_a   1.000
_cell.length_b   1.000
_cell.length_c   1.000
_cell.angle_alpha   90.00
_cell.angle_beta   90.00
_cell.angle_gamma   90.00
#
_symmetry.space_group_name_H-M   'P 1'
#
loop_
_entity.id
_entity.type
_entity.pdbx_description
1 polymer ?
#
loop_
_entity_poly.entity_id
_entity_poly.type
_entity_poly.pdbx_seq_one_letter_code
_entity_poly.pdbx_strand_id
1 'polypeptide(L)'
;MRKMDAASEKRLIEAVSYLKKISKDALMARLYQKILFLLELKYYQQHSRPFIGINFKSYKFGPFSLDVAKALDDPKPNSECSNEVKEKIDEILKEYNLNRFDQKTMGKSFKKMIDYIHSLV
;
A
#
# COMPACT_ATOMS: atom_id res chain seq x y z
N MET A 1 12.05 17.84 1.87
CA MET A 1 10.95 16.91 2.24
C MET A 1 10.34 17.43 3.53
N ARG A 2 9.02 17.67 3.58
CA ARG A 2 8.35 17.83 4.88
C ARG A 2 8.52 16.52 5.66
N LYS A 3 8.82 16.61 6.96
CA LYS A 3 8.78 15.45 7.85
C LYS A 3 7.33 14.98 7.92
N MET A 4 7.12 13.68 7.71
CA MET A 4 5.84 13.03 7.95
C MET A 4 5.48 13.19 9.43
N ASP A 5 4.21 13.49 9.74
CA ASP A 5 3.78 13.55 11.13
C ASP A 5 3.72 12.15 11.76
N ALA A 6 3.74 12.08 13.08
CA ALA A 6 3.83 10.82 13.81
C ALA A 6 2.64 9.87 13.55
N ALA A 7 1.44 10.41 13.30
CA ALA A 7 0.26 9.57 13.04
C ALA A 7 0.33 8.95 11.64
N SER A 8 0.78 9.73 10.66
CA SER A 8 1.06 9.28 9.30
C SER A 8 2.18 8.24 9.27
N GLU A 9 3.28 8.46 10.00
CA GLU A 9 4.38 7.49 10.12
C GLU A 9 3.88 6.18 10.75
N LYS A 10 3.11 6.28 11.83
CA LYS A 10 2.52 5.12 12.51
C LYS A 10 1.67 4.29 11.55
N ARG A 11 0.73 4.92 10.81
CA ARG A 11 -0.13 4.21 9.85
C ARG A 11 0.66 3.57 8.71
N LEU A 12 1.72 4.22 8.22
CA LEU A 12 2.59 3.64 7.20
C LEU A 12 3.29 2.37 7.71
N ILE A 13 3.87 2.43 8.92
CA ILE A 13 4.53 1.28 9.54
C ILE A 13 3.51 0.16 9.78
N GLU A 14 2.34 0.46 10.32
CA GLU A 14 1.26 -0.52 10.54
C GLU A 14 0.87 -1.22 9.24
N ALA A 15 0.73 -0.45 8.15
CA ALA A 15 0.33 -0.98 6.86
C ALA A 15 1.40 -1.90 6.25
N VAL A 16 2.67 -1.48 6.26
CA VAL A 16 3.80 -2.28 5.76
C VAL A 16 3.99 -3.54 6.59
N SER A 17 3.96 -3.42 7.92
CA SER A 17 4.09 -4.53 8.86
C SER A 17 2.97 -5.55 8.69
N TYR A 18 1.72 -5.08 8.51
CA TYR A 18 0.59 -5.97 8.27
C TYR A 18 0.73 -6.73 6.96
N LEU A 19 1.06 -6.03 5.85
CA LEU A 19 1.30 -6.64 4.55
C LEU A 19 2.45 -7.66 4.58
N LYS A 20 3.56 -7.36 5.25
CA LYS A 20 4.66 -8.32 5.46
C LYS A 20 4.19 -9.55 6.23
N LYS A 21 3.45 -9.36 7.32
CA LYS A 21 2.93 -10.45 8.17
C LYS A 21 1.99 -11.39 7.40
N ILE A 22 0.98 -10.85 6.73
CA ILE A 22 0.00 -11.69 6.01
C ILE A 22 0.60 -12.36 4.78
N SER A 23 1.60 -11.73 4.16
CA SER A 23 2.29 -12.29 2.99
C SER A 23 3.43 -13.22 3.34
N LYS A 24 3.84 -13.30 4.61
CA LYS A 24 5.06 -14.01 5.04
C LYS A 24 6.27 -13.60 4.19
N ASP A 25 6.41 -12.29 3.99
CA ASP A 25 7.44 -11.65 3.16
C ASP A 25 7.45 -12.05 1.67
N ALA A 26 6.42 -12.75 1.18
CA ALA A 26 6.32 -13.13 -0.23
C ALA A 26 5.81 -12.01 -1.15
N LEU A 27 5.25 -10.92 -0.59
CA LEU A 27 4.70 -9.83 -1.39
C LEU A 27 5.81 -9.07 -2.13
N MET A 28 5.66 -8.91 -3.44
CA MET A 28 6.62 -8.15 -4.25
C MET A 28 6.65 -6.68 -3.82
N ALA A 29 7.85 -6.09 -3.65
CA ALA A 29 8.03 -4.68 -3.27
C ALA A 29 7.20 -3.69 -4.11
N ARG A 30 7.06 -3.97 -5.42
CA ARG A 30 6.24 -3.13 -6.31
C ARG A 30 4.75 -3.14 -5.95
N LEU A 31 4.21 -4.24 -5.41
CA LEU A 31 2.81 -4.32 -5.01
C LEU A 31 2.51 -3.47 -3.77
N TYR A 32 3.45 -3.32 -2.82
CA TYR A 32 3.28 -2.39 -1.69
C TYR A 32 2.98 -0.97 -2.19
N GLN A 33 3.74 -0.49 -3.17
CA GLN A 33 3.55 0.84 -3.75
C GLN A 33 2.15 1.02 -4.33
N LYS A 34 1.60 -0.01 -5.00
CA LYS A 34 0.29 0.06 -5.65
C LYS A 34 -0.84 -0.08 -4.64
N ILE A 35 -0.71 -1.01 -3.69
CA ILE A 35 -1.71 -1.22 -2.63
C ILE A 35 -1.87 0.07 -1.82
N LEU A 36 -0.76 0.68 -1.38
CA LEU A 36 -0.81 1.90 -0.57
C LEU A 36 -1.29 3.12 -1.37
N PHE A 37 -0.96 3.21 -2.66
CA PHE A 37 -1.52 4.25 -3.53
C PHE A 37 -3.04 4.10 -3.68
N LEU A 38 -3.53 2.88 -3.94
CA LEU A 38 -4.96 2.63 -4.11
C LEU A 38 -5.74 2.87 -2.83
N LEU A 39 -5.15 2.53 -1.69
CA LEU A 39 -5.69 2.84 -0.38
C LEU A 39 -5.86 4.36 -0.22
N GLU A 40 -4.81 5.14 -0.47
CA GLU A 40 -4.85 6.61 -0.37
C GLU A 40 -5.89 7.20 -1.33
N LEU A 41 -5.90 6.75 -2.57
CA LEU A 41 -6.84 7.21 -3.59
C LEU A 41 -8.29 6.96 -3.18
N LYS A 42 -8.63 5.73 -2.78
CA LYS A 42 -10.01 5.35 -2.41
C LYS A 42 -10.47 6.07 -1.15
N TYR A 43 -9.60 6.15 -0.15
CA TYR A 43 -9.93 6.87 1.08
C TYR A 43 -10.14 8.36 0.80
N TYR A 44 -9.31 8.96 -0.05
CA TYR A 44 -9.50 10.35 -0.47
C TYR A 44 -10.80 10.56 -1.23
N GLN A 45 -11.17 9.66 -2.15
CA GLN A 45 -12.44 9.72 -2.88
C GLN A 45 -13.67 9.66 -1.95
N GLN A 46 -13.57 8.93 -0.84
CA GLN A 46 -14.68 8.77 0.12
C GLN A 46 -14.73 9.88 1.18
N HIS A 47 -13.58 10.40 1.61
CA HIS A 47 -13.48 11.27 2.79
C HIS A 47 -12.89 12.65 2.52
N SER A 48 -12.48 12.93 1.28
CA SER A 48 -11.83 14.19 0.86
C SER A 48 -10.57 14.55 1.68
N ARG A 49 -9.91 13.54 2.25
CA ARG A 49 -8.66 13.68 3.03
C ARG A 49 -7.79 12.42 2.87
N PRO A 50 -6.46 12.52 3.02
CA PRO A 50 -5.59 11.34 2.92
C PRO A 50 -5.79 10.39 4.11
N PHE A 51 -5.52 9.10 3.89
CA PHE A 51 -5.52 8.12 4.96
C PHE A 51 -4.20 8.11 5.72
N ILE A 52 -3.09 7.86 5.01
CA ILE A 52 -1.76 7.83 5.62
C ILE A 52 -1.16 9.23 5.55
N GLY A 53 -1.28 9.95 4.43
CA GLY A 53 -0.64 11.24 4.19
C GLY A 53 0.68 11.14 3.42
N ILE A 54 0.90 10.06 2.65
CA ILE A 54 2.14 9.86 1.88
C ILE A 54 2.02 10.38 0.45
N ASN A 55 3.13 10.88 -0.09
CA ASN A 55 3.18 11.39 -1.46
C ASN A 55 3.64 10.32 -2.45
N PHE A 56 2.99 10.29 -3.61
CA PHE A 56 3.37 9.46 -4.74
C PHE A 56 3.80 10.31 -5.92
N LYS A 57 4.92 9.93 -6.54
CA LYS A 57 5.33 10.43 -7.85
C LYS A 57 4.84 9.49 -8.93
N SER A 58 4.40 10.05 -10.04
CA SER A 58 4.02 9.28 -11.23
C SER A 58 5.27 8.85 -12.00
N TYR A 59 5.33 7.57 -12.36
CA TYR A 59 6.38 6.99 -13.20
C TYR A 59 5.76 6.06 -14.25
N LYS A 60 6.54 5.68 -15.26
CA LYS A 60 6.14 4.74 -16.33
C LYS A 60 5.55 3.42 -15.82
N PHE A 61 5.95 2.97 -14.64
CA PHE A 61 5.50 1.72 -14.02
C PHE A 61 4.53 1.96 -12.85
N GLY A 62 3.82 3.09 -12.89
CA GLY A 62 2.85 3.50 -11.90
C GLY A 62 3.46 4.29 -10.73
N PRO A 63 2.64 4.56 -9.70
CA PRO A 63 3.00 5.40 -8.58
C PRO A 63 4.14 4.81 -7.77
N PHE A 64 4.98 5.71 -7.24
CA PHE A 64 6.09 5.40 -6.35
C PHE A 64 6.21 6.44 -5.24
N SER A 65 6.34 5.95 -4.01
CA SER A 65 6.61 6.73 -2.81
C SER A 65 7.95 6.32 -2.20
N LEU A 66 8.78 7.32 -1.90
CA LEU A 66 10.03 7.12 -1.17
C LEU A 66 9.77 6.69 0.28
N ASP A 67 8.67 7.17 0.87
CA ASP A 67 8.31 6.85 2.25
C ASP A 67 7.99 5.36 2.39
N VAL A 68 7.26 4.80 1.42
CA VAL A 68 6.98 3.36 1.33
C VAL A 68 8.27 2.55 1.15
N ALA A 69 9.19 3.01 0.29
CA ALA A 69 10.47 2.32 0.09
C ALA A 69 11.30 2.28 1.39
N LYS A 70 11.40 3.40 2.11
CA LYS A 70 12.09 3.47 3.40
C LYS A 70 11.47 2.57 4.46
N ALA A 71 10.14 2.51 4.53
CA ALA A 71 9.43 1.62 5.46
C ALA A 71 9.63 0.13 5.14
N LEU A 72 9.94 -0.22 3.89
CA LEU A 72 10.27 -1.59 3.48
C LEU A 72 11.70 -1.99 3.84
N ASP A 73 12.64 -1.06 3.75
CA ASP A 73 14.06 -1.25 4.07
C ASP A 73 14.30 -1.40 5.57
N ASP A 74 13.57 -0.63 6.39
CA ASP A 74 13.59 -0.74 7.86
C ASP A 74 12.18 -1.03 8.40
N PRO A 75 11.70 -2.28 8.24
CA PRO A 75 10.39 -2.67 8.76
C PRO A 75 10.49 -2.71 10.28
N LYS A 76 10.09 -1.64 10.98
CA LYS A 76 10.03 -1.63 12.45
C LYS A 76 9.17 -2.82 12.93
N PRO A 77 9.78 -3.93 13.40
CA PRO A 77 9.05 -5.16 13.65
C PRO A 77 8.15 -4.96 14.87
N ASN A 78 6.99 -5.62 14.88
CA ASN A 78 6.08 -5.69 16.04
C ASN A 78 5.25 -4.45 16.37
N SER A 79 4.98 -3.55 15.42
CA SER A 79 3.90 -2.57 15.63
C SER A 79 2.54 -3.30 15.63
N GLU A 80 1.79 -3.21 16.72
CA GLU A 80 0.37 -3.55 16.69
C GLU A 80 -0.31 -2.75 15.59
N CYS A 81 -0.92 -3.45 14.63
CA CYS A 81 -1.65 -2.83 13.52
C CYS A 81 -3.10 -2.61 13.96
N SER A 82 -3.57 -1.36 13.84
CA SER A 82 -4.94 -0.97 14.14
C SER A 82 -5.94 -1.70 13.24
N ASN A 83 -7.16 -1.91 13.74
CA ASN A 83 -8.20 -2.57 12.94
C ASN A 83 -8.57 -1.76 11.70
N GLU A 84 -8.57 -0.42 11.81
CA GLU A 84 -8.83 0.47 10.67
C GLU A 84 -7.83 0.24 9.53
N VAL A 85 -6.53 0.16 9.83
CA VAL A 85 -5.50 -0.10 8.80
C VAL A 85 -5.67 -1.49 8.19
N LYS A 86 -5.97 -2.52 8.98
CA LYS A 86 -6.22 -3.88 8.48
C LYS A 86 -7.40 -3.91 7.52
N GLU A 87 -8.54 -3.36 7.94
CA GLU A 87 -9.78 -3.33 7.15
C GLU A 87 -9.55 -2.65 5.81
N LYS A 88 -8.89 -1.49 5.80
CA LYS A 88 -8.58 -0.76 4.56
C LYS A 88 -7.61 -1.49 3.65
N ILE A 89 -6.65 -2.24 4.19
CA ILE A 89 -5.78 -3.08 3.37
C ILE A 89 -6.55 -4.27 2.81
N ASP A 90 -7.34 -4.96 3.64
CA ASP A 90 -8.10 -6.14 3.25
C ASP A 90 -9.15 -5.83 2.17
N GLU A 91 -9.78 -4.64 2.22
CA GLU A 91 -10.65 -4.13 1.15
C GLU A 91 -9.91 -4.13 -0.21
N ILE A 92 -8.67 -3.59 -0.25
CA ILE A 92 -7.85 -3.56 -1.46
C ILE A 92 -7.46 -4.98 -1.89
N LEU A 93 -6.99 -5.81 -0.97
CA LEU A 93 -6.55 -7.17 -1.29
C LEU A 93 -7.70 -8.00 -1.87
N LYS A 94 -8.90 -7.89 -1.29
CA LYS A 94 -10.12 -8.55 -1.77
C LYS A 94 -10.51 -8.07 -3.16
N GLU A 95 -10.54 -6.76 -3.39
CA GLU A 95 -10.95 -6.18 -4.68
C GLU A 95 -10.04 -6.59 -5.85
N TYR A 96 -8.73 -6.69 -5.59
CA TYR A 96 -7.74 -7.07 -6.60
C TYR A 96 -7.41 -8.56 -6.60
N ASN A 97 -8.21 -9.38 -5.91
CA ASN A 97 -8.04 -10.83 -5.79
C ASN A 97 -6.63 -11.24 -5.34
N LEU A 98 -5.99 -10.43 -4.48
CA LEU A 98 -4.68 -10.68 -3.91
C LEU A 98 -4.82 -11.44 -2.59
N ASN A 99 -5.45 -12.61 -2.65
CA ASN A 99 -5.70 -13.50 -1.51
C ASN A 99 -4.61 -14.57 -1.32
N ARG A 100 -3.74 -14.72 -2.32
CA ARG A 100 -2.59 -15.60 -2.31
C ARG A 100 -1.37 -14.83 -2.80
N PHE A 101 -0.25 -15.03 -2.13
CA PHE A 101 1.02 -14.37 -2.45
C PHE A 101 1.92 -15.26 -3.32
N ASP A 102 1.32 -16.11 -4.15
CA ASP A 102 2.04 -16.83 -5.20
C ASP A 102 2.28 -15.93 -6.42
N GLN A 103 3.31 -16.25 -7.20
CA GLN A 103 3.75 -15.43 -8.34
C GLN A 103 2.64 -15.20 -9.37
N LYS A 104 1.78 -16.19 -9.62
CA LYS A 104 0.71 -16.10 -10.62
C LYS A 104 -0.39 -15.15 -10.17
N THR A 105 -0.81 -15.26 -8.91
CA THR A 105 -1.82 -14.37 -8.31
C THR A 105 -1.27 -12.94 -8.24
N MET A 106 -0.06 -12.75 -7.73
CA MET A 106 0.60 -11.44 -7.68
C MET A 106 0.75 -10.80 -9.07
N GLY A 107 1.13 -11.55 -10.10
CA GLY A 107 1.25 -11.04 -11.47
C GLY A 107 -0.09 -10.56 -12.04
N LYS A 108 -1.17 -11.31 -11.81
CA LYS A 108 -2.52 -10.92 -12.23
C LYS A 108 -3.01 -9.68 -11.49
N SER A 109 -2.86 -9.64 -10.17
CA SER A 109 -3.25 -8.48 -9.35
C SER A 109 -2.44 -7.25 -9.72
N PHE A 110 -1.12 -7.39 -9.95
CA PHE A 110 -0.27 -6.31 -10.42
C PHE A 110 -0.80 -5.71 -11.72
N LYS A 111 -1.10 -6.56 -12.71
CA LYS A 111 -1.66 -6.12 -14.00
C LYS A 111 -2.98 -5.39 -13.82
N LYS A 112 -3.91 -5.96 -13.03
CA LYS A 112 -5.22 -5.33 -12.75
C LYS A 112 -5.07 -3.97 -12.06
N MET A 113 -4.16 -3.85 -11.09
CA MET A 113 -3.88 -2.60 -10.39
C MET A 113 -3.31 -1.54 -11.32
N ILE A 114 -2.31 -1.90 -12.14
CA ILE A 114 -1.67 -0.92 -13.03
C ILE A 114 -2.60 -0.45 -14.15
N ASP A 115 -3.40 -1.36 -14.72
CA ASP A 115 -4.37 -1.03 -15.77
C ASP A 115 -5.42 -0.03 -15.23
N TYR A 116 -5.92 -0.27 -14.01
CA TYR A 116 -6.81 0.68 -13.34
C TYR A 116 -6.13 2.03 -13.08
N ILE A 117 -4.92 2.04 -12.51
CA ILE A 117 -4.20 3.27 -12.20
C ILE A 117 -3.96 4.11 -13.48
N HIS A 118 -3.62 3.46 -14.59
CA HIS A 118 -3.44 4.15 -15.87
C HIS A 118 -4.74 4.68 -16.47
N SER A 119 -5.90 4.08 -16.16
CA SER A 119 -7.20 4.61 -16.60
C SER A 119 -7.66 5.87 -15.86
N LEU A 120 -6.95 6.29 -14.80
CA LEU A 120 -7.26 7.50 -14.03
C LEU A 120 -6.57 8.75 -14.59
N VAL A 121 -5.70 8.59 -15.59
CA VAL A 121 -4.93 9.65 -16.27
C VAL A 121 -5.55 9.91 -17.63
#